data_AF-A0A940C6L4-F1
#
_entry.id   AF-A0A940C6L4-F1
#
_cell.length_a   1.000
_cell.length_b   1.000
_cell.length_c   1.000
_cell.angle_alpha   90.00
_cell.angle_beta   90.00
_cell.angle_gamma   90.00
#
_symmetry.space_group_name_H-M   'P 1'
#
loop_
_entity.id
_entity.type
_entity.pdbx_description
1 polymer ?
#
loop_
_entity_poly.entity_id
_entity_poly.type
_entity_poly.pdbx_seq_one_letter_code
_entity_poly.pdbx_strand_id
1 'polypeptide(L)'
;MYFSKHNKNTVYINHYSGLLEVEGEGILSKADAEVRPVPDENWAEEYNILSVKEGITGLGEGYLDVFTNIDCLILSRTVESVVTTPELDKRMRKNRVLIRGEYDTFAETFAQEKGLKFLHCDIPLAEDEFPEHHEHDIITLRFHPKGAPDIHYNCFTPGSSAGSYGGGEYANELPKEFYAGCTPEKFADNFPERLRDQLLSNDMLRRFLEAANQRGKRKKRA
;
A
#
# COMPACT_ATOMS: atom_id res chain seq x y z
N MET A 1 -9.67 1.01 -16.36
CA MET A 1 -10.58 0.53 -15.30
C MET A 1 -11.40 -0.61 -15.89
N TYR A 2 -11.56 -1.70 -15.13
CA TYR A 2 -12.29 -2.90 -15.52
C TYR A 2 -13.24 -3.33 -14.40
N PHE A 3 -14.29 -4.06 -14.74
CA PHE A 3 -15.33 -4.51 -13.82
C PHE A 3 -15.42 -6.03 -13.88
N SER A 4 -15.53 -6.70 -12.73
CA SER A 4 -15.81 -8.15 -12.73
C SER A 4 -17.12 -8.45 -13.46
N LYS A 5 -17.13 -9.50 -14.29
CA LYS A 5 -18.33 -10.02 -14.95
C LYS A 5 -19.29 -10.68 -13.97
N HIS A 6 -18.76 -11.20 -12.86
CA HIS A 6 -19.48 -12.10 -11.95
C HIS A 6 -19.79 -11.44 -10.61
N ASN A 7 -19.08 -10.35 -10.27
CA ASN A 7 -19.31 -9.56 -9.06
C ASN A 7 -19.37 -8.06 -9.38
N LYS A 8 -20.59 -7.52 -9.37
CA LYS A 8 -20.85 -6.10 -9.65
C LYS A 8 -20.20 -5.12 -8.66
N ASN A 9 -19.76 -5.62 -7.50
CA ASN A 9 -19.08 -4.82 -6.48
C ASN A 9 -17.56 -4.85 -6.65
N THR A 10 -17.02 -5.67 -7.56
CA THR A 10 -15.57 -5.78 -7.79
C THR A 10 -15.13 -4.93 -8.96
N VAL A 11 -14.22 -3.99 -8.70
CA VAL A 11 -13.66 -3.07 -9.67
C VAL A 11 -12.14 -3.19 -9.68
N TYR A 12 -11.56 -3.12 -10.87
CA TYR A 12 -10.13 -3.11 -11.11
C TYR A 12 -9.70 -1.77 -11.69
N ILE A 13 -8.80 -1.07 -11.01
CA ILE A 13 -8.29 0.24 -11.40
C ILE A 13 -6.84 0.06 -11.85
N ASN A 14 -6.58 0.35 -13.12
CA ASN A 14 -5.24 0.25 -13.68
C ASN A 14 -4.51 1.59 -13.52
N HIS A 15 -3.30 1.53 -13.00
CA HIS A 15 -2.39 2.67 -12.90
C HIS A 15 -1.23 2.46 -13.88
N TYR A 16 -0.73 3.54 -14.48
CA TYR A 16 0.26 3.52 -15.57
C TYR A 16 1.61 2.84 -15.23
N SER A 17 1.86 2.49 -13.97
CA SER A 17 3.11 1.91 -13.46
C SER A 17 3.07 0.40 -13.21
N GLY A 18 2.20 -0.35 -13.90
CA GLY A 18 2.04 -1.80 -13.68
C GLY A 18 1.30 -2.17 -12.38
N LEU A 19 0.71 -1.16 -11.71
CA LEU A 19 -0.13 -1.34 -10.53
C LEU A 19 -1.59 -1.56 -10.96
N LEU A 20 -2.14 -2.69 -10.52
CA LEU A 20 -3.54 -3.00 -10.57
C LEU A 20 -4.12 -2.95 -9.16
N GLU A 21 -5.09 -2.09 -8.96
CA GLU A 21 -5.82 -1.97 -7.72
C GLU A 21 -7.16 -2.68 -7.85
N VAL A 22 -7.55 -3.47 -6.84
CA VAL A 22 -8.84 -4.15 -6.78
C VAL A 22 -9.62 -3.69 -5.56
N GLU A 23 -10.80 -3.17 -5.83
CA GLU A 23 -11.82 -2.78 -4.86
C GLU A 23 -12.96 -3.79 -4.87
N GLY A 24 -13.57 -4.02 -3.71
CA GLY A 24 -14.72 -4.92 -3.59
C GLY A 24 -15.02 -5.31 -2.15
N GLU A 25 -15.85 -6.34 -1.99
CA GLU A 25 -16.31 -6.80 -0.69
C GLU A 25 -16.20 -8.33 -0.57
N GLY A 26 -15.81 -8.81 0.61
CA GLY A 26 -15.80 -10.24 0.91
C GLY A 26 -14.63 -11.00 0.27
N ILE A 27 -14.84 -12.28 -0.02
CA ILE A 27 -13.81 -13.15 -0.59
C ILE A 27 -13.90 -13.12 -2.11
N LEU A 28 -12.79 -12.80 -2.78
CA LEU A 28 -12.69 -12.83 -4.24
C LEU A 28 -12.44 -14.25 -4.74
N SER A 29 -13.19 -14.68 -5.74
CA SER A 29 -13.05 -15.97 -6.42
C SER A 29 -12.32 -15.81 -7.75
N LYS A 30 -11.79 -16.90 -8.32
CA LYS A 30 -11.17 -16.88 -9.66
C LYS A 30 -12.05 -16.23 -10.73
N ALA A 31 -13.37 -16.44 -10.68
CA ALA A 31 -14.30 -15.86 -11.63
C ALA A 31 -14.32 -14.33 -11.57
N ASP A 32 -14.03 -13.73 -10.40
CA ASP A 32 -14.04 -12.28 -10.25
C ASP A 32 -12.96 -11.56 -11.07
N ALA A 33 -11.90 -12.27 -11.44
CA ALA A 33 -10.87 -11.77 -12.35
C ALA A 33 -11.27 -11.85 -13.83
N GLU A 34 -12.46 -12.35 -14.18
CA GLU A 34 -12.99 -12.22 -15.53
C GLU A 34 -13.66 -10.86 -15.70
N VAL A 35 -13.03 -9.96 -16.46
CA VAL A 35 -13.43 -8.53 -16.46
C VAL A 35 -14.14 -8.04 -17.73
N ARG A 36 -14.83 -6.90 -17.62
CA ARG A 36 -15.42 -6.09 -18.70
C ARG A 36 -15.03 -4.60 -18.56
N PRO A 37 -14.74 -3.88 -19.65
CA PRO A 37 -14.49 -4.40 -21.00
C PRO A 37 -13.35 -5.43 -20.97
N VAL A 38 -13.43 -6.44 -21.85
CA VAL A 38 -12.38 -7.48 -21.95
C VAL A 38 -11.19 -6.78 -22.60
N PRO A 39 -10.08 -6.58 -21.87
CA PRO A 39 -8.85 -6.08 -22.48
C PRO A 39 -8.25 -7.24 -23.30
N ASP A 40 -7.15 -6.99 -24.00
CA ASP A 40 -6.45 -8.03 -24.77
C ASP A 40 -6.27 -9.33 -23.95
N GLU A 41 -6.09 -10.47 -24.64
CA GLU A 41 -6.17 -11.82 -24.03
C GLU A 41 -5.32 -12.03 -22.76
N ASN A 42 -4.31 -11.20 -22.52
CA ASN A 42 -3.36 -11.30 -21.40
C ASN A 42 -3.40 -10.10 -20.42
N TRP A 43 -4.52 -9.40 -20.29
CA TRP A 43 -4.61 -8.18 -19.47
C TRP A 43 -4.00 -8.31 -18.05
N ALA A 44 -4.22 -9.44 -17.37
CA ALA A 44 -3.72 -9.67 -16.02
C ALA A 44 -2.19 -9.82 -15.96
N GLU A 45 -1.55 -10.15 -17.08
CA GLU A 45 -0.09 -10.30 -17.19
C GLU A 45 0.63 -8.95 -17.33
N GLU A 46 -0.09 -7.87 -17.66
CA GLU A 46 0.46 -6.52 -17.77
C GLU A 46 0.84 -5.90 -16.42
N TYR A 47 0.32 -6.47 -15.32
CA TYR A 47 0.46 -5.93 -13.98
C TYR A 47 1.39 -6.79 -13.14
N ASN A 48 2.39 -6.16 -12.54
CA ASN A 48 3.33 -6.80 -11.61
C ASN A 48 3.02 -6.47 -10.15
N ILE A 49 2.23 -5.42 -9.90
CA ILE A 49 1.76 -5.05 -8.56
C ILE A 49 0.25 -5.23 -8.50
N LEU A 50 -0.23 -6.03 -7.54
CA LEU A 50 -1.67 -6.15 -7.23
C LEU A 50 -1.93 -5.56 -5.85
N SER A 51 -2.79 -4.53 -5.77
CA SER A 51 -3.23 -3.92 -4.52
C SER A 51 -4.68 -4.28 -4.21
N VAL A 52 -4.87 -5.02 -3.13
CA VAL A 52 -6.17 -5.46 -2.62
C VAL A 52 -6.64 -4.47 -1.55
N LYS A 53 -7.73 -3.76 -1.82
CA LYS A 53 -8.25 -2.69 -0.95
C LYS A 53 -9.07 -3.18 0.23
N GLU A 54 -9.36 -2.27 1.15
CA GLU A 54 -10.26 -2.53 2.27
C GLU A 54 -11.66 -2.91 1.77
N GLY A 55 -12.34 -3.77 2.53
CA GLY A 55 -13.64 -4.37 2.15
C GLY A 55 -13.49 -5.82 1.68
N ILE A 56 -12.39 -6.13 0.99
CA ILE A 56 -12.03 -7.51 0.61
C ILE A 56 -11.47 -8.23 1.84
N THR A 57 -12.02 -9.39 2.14
CA THR A 57 -11.64 -10.22 3.31
C THR A 57 -10.82 -11.44 2.97
N GLY A 58 -10.75 -11.82 1.69
CA GLY A 58 -9.87 -12.92 1.28
C GLY A 58 -9.73 -13.10 -0.21
N LEU A 59 -8.69 -13.85 -0.59
CA LEU A 59 -8.45 -14.30 -1.96
C LEU A 59 -8.66 -15.81 -2.02
N GLY A 60 -9.73 -16.24 -2.67
CA GLY A 60 -10.16 -17.63 -2.80
C GLY A 60 -9.32 -18.44 -3.78
N GLU A 61 -9.67 -19.72 -3.89
CA GLU A 61 -8.94 -20.69 -4.72
C GLU A 61 -8.83 -20.23 -6.18
N GLY A 62 -7.60 -20.28 -6.71
CA GLY A 62 -7.31 -19.94 -8.10
C GLY A 62 -7.37 -18.45 -8.45
N TYR A 63 -7.69 -17.55 -7.51
CA TYR A 63 -7.72 -16.11 -7.80
C TYR A 63 -6.36 -15.57 -8.21
N LEU A 64 -5.32 -15.84 -7.40
CA LEU A 64 -3.95 -15.43 -7.68
C LEU A 64 -3.30 -16.17 -8.85
N ASP A 65 -3.94 -17.23 -9.37
CA ASP A 65 -3.46 -17.93 -10.57
C ASP A 65 -3.71 -17.17 -11.86
N VAL A 66 -4.61 -16.19 -11.84
CA VAL A 66 -4.86 -15.30 -12.98
C VAL A 66 -3.72 -14.29 -13.17
N PHE A 67 -3.05 -13.91 -12.08
CA PHE A 67 -2.01 -12.88 -12.08
C PHE A 67 -0.61 -13.51 -12.00
N THR A 68 -0.12 -13.99 -13.14
CA THR A 68 1.11 -14.81 -13.23
C THR A 68 2.40 -14.00 -13.02
N ASN A 69 2.39 -12.70 -13.32
CA ASN A 69 3.56 -11.82 -13.31
C ASN A 69 3.72 -10.99 -12.03
N ILE A 70 2.90 -11.22 -11.00
CA ILE A 70 3.01 -10.48 -9.75
C ILE A 70 4.40 -10.67 -9.13
N ASP A 71 5.04 -9.54 -8.82
CA ASP A 71 6.24 -9.43 -7.98
C ASP A 71 5.94 -8.69 -6.67
N CYS A 72 4.78 -8.01 -6.56
CA CYS A 72 4.35 -7.34 -5.34
C CYS A 72 2.84 -7.50 -5.10
N LEU A 73 2.48 -8.01 -3.93
CA LEU A 73 1.10 -8.15 -3.48
C LEU A 73 0.87 -7.25 -2.27
N ILE A 74 0.07 -6.21 -2.44
CA ILE A 74 -0.32 -5.29 -1.37
C ILE A 74 -1.68 -5.75 -0.82
N LEU A 75 -1.70 -6.15 0.44
CA LEU A 75 -2.91 -6.63 1.12
C LEU A 75 -3.35 -5.59 2.14
N SER A 76 -4.60 -5.15 2.03
CA SER A 76 -5.24 -4.31 3.05
C SER A 76 -5.39 -5.08 4.36
N ARG A 77 -5.64 -4.34 5.44
CA ARG A 77 -5.85 -4.89 6.78
C ARG A 77 -7.09 -5.75 6.93
N THR A 78 -8.07 -5.65 6.01
CA THR A 78 -9.30 -6.44 6.07
C THR A 78 -9.12 -7.85 5.50
N VAL A 79 -8.02 -8.08 4.76
CA VAL A 79 -7.72 -9.41 4.23
C VAL A 79 -7.29 -10.33 5.36
N GLU A 80 -7.99 -11.44 5.52
CA GLU A 80 -7.76 -12.43 6.59
C GLU A 80 -7.33 -13.80 6.04
N SER A 81 -7.45 -14.01 4.72
CA SER A 81 -7.10 -15.28 4.10
C SER A 81 -6.65 -15.14 2.64
N VAL A 82 -5.67 -15.96 2.25
CA VAL A 82 -5.25 -16.14 0.86
C VAL A 82 -5.09 -17.64 0.65
N VAL A 83 -5.95 -18.21 -0.18
CA VAL A 83 -5.92 -19.63 -0.54
C VAL A 83 -4.79 -19.84 -1.55
N THR A 84 -3.86 -20.73 -1.21
CA THR A 84 -2.68 -21.02 -2.03
C THR A 84 -2.54 -22.50 -2.31
N THR A 85 -2.05 -22.84 -3.51
CA THR A 85 -1.62 -24.18 -3.90
C THR A 85 -0.09 -24.32 -3.81
N PRO A 86 0.47 -25.55 -3.75
CA PRO A 86 1.92 -25.76 -3.79
C PRO A 86 2.60 -25.13 -5.02
N GLU A 87 1.92 -25.13 -6.17
CA GLU A 87 2.38 -24.53 -7.42
C GLU A 87 2.45 -23.00 -7.33
N LEU A 88 1.42 -22.37 -6.76
CA LEU A 88 1.40 -20.93 -6.50
C LEU A 88 2.50 -20.54 -5.51
N ASP A 89 2.64 -21.25 -4.40
CA ASP A 89 3.69 -21.00 -3.40
C ASP A 89 5.09 -21.08 -4.03
N LYS A 90 5.32 -22.07 -4.89
CA LYS A 90 6.58 -22.22 -5.63
C LYS A 90 6.79 -21.05 -6.60
N ARG A 91 5.75 -20.60 -7.31
CA ARG A 91 5.81 -19.44 -8.22
C ARG A 91 6.14 -18.16 -7.45
N MET A 92 5.44 -17.89 -6.36
CA MET A 92 5.65 -16.70 -5.54
C MET A 92 7.09 -16.62 -5.00
N ARG A 93 7.63 -17.74 -4.51
CA ARG A 93 9.04 -17.79 -4.05
C ARG A 93 10.03 -17.59 -5.20
N LYS A 94 9.78 -18.21 -6.36
CA LYS A 94 10.62 -18.04 -7.56
C LYS A 94 10.65 -16.59 -8.03
N ASN A 95 9.48 -15.93 -8.06
CA ASN A 95 9.33 -14.52 -8.44
C ASN A 95 9.79 -13.55 -7.34
N ARG A 96 10.13 -14.07 -6.15
CA ARG A 96 10.50 -13.27 -4.96
C ARG A 96 9.43 -12.24 -4.60
N VAL A 97 8.16 -12.67 -4.65
CA VAL A 97 7.02 -11.80 -4.38
C VAL A 97 7.19 -11.07 -3.06
N LEU A 98 7.11 -9.75 -3.11
CA LEU A 98 7.09 -8.86 -1.95
C LEU A 98 5.65 -8.72 -1.47
N ILE A 99 5.40 -9.11 -0.22
CA ILE A 99 4.13 -8.81 0.43
C ILE A 99 4.22 -7.43 1.07
N ARG A 100 3.27 -6.54 0.76
CA ARG A 100 3.08 -5.28 1.45
C ARG A 100 1.78 -5.28 2.24
N GLY A 101 1.78 -4.66 3.41
CA GLY A 101 0.59 -4.51 4.25
C GLY A 101 0.89 -3.69 5.50
N GLU A 102 -0.08 -3.52 6.37
CA GLU A 102 0.15 -2.90 7.69
C GLU A 102 0.84 -3.90 8.62
N TYR A 103 1.63 -3.42 9.59
CA TYR A 103 2.19 -4.28 10.63
C TYR A 103 1.11 -4.95 11.47
N ASP A 104 1.42 -6.14 12.01
CA ASP A 104 0.51 -6.87 12.90
C ASP A 104 -0.83 -7.24 12.25
N THR A 105 -0.81 -7.43 10.92
CA THR A 105 -1.95 -7.91 10.12
C THR A 105 -1.66 -9.27 9.50
N PHE A 106 -2.69 -9.90 8.95
CA PHE A 106 -2.59 -11.15 8.19
C PHE A 106 -1.50 -11.11 7.11
N ALA A 107 -1.31 -9.97 6.43
CA ALA A 107 -0.34 -9.82 5.36
C ALA A 107 1.09 -10.18 5.81
N GLU A 108 1.45 -9.79 7.04
CA GLU A 108 2.76 -10.10 7.61
C GLU A 108 2.89 -11.57 8.00
N THR A 109 1.89 -12.11 8.67
CA THR A 109 1.85 -13.54 9.04
C THR A 109 1.93 -14.42 7.80
N PHE A 110 1.15 -14.10 6.77
CA PHE A 110 1.17 -14.78 5.48
C PHE A 110 2.56 -14.73 4.82
N ALA A 111 3.20 -13.55 4.80
CA ALA A 111 4.56 -13.42 4.27
C ALA A 111 5.55 -14.31 5.02
N GLN A 112 5.48 -14.33 6.36
CA GLN A 112 6.33 -15.16 7.20
C GLN A 112 6.11 -16.66 6.96
N GLU A 113 4.85 -17.12 6.97
CA GLU A 113 4.47 -18.52 6.75
C GLU A 113 4.92 -19.03 5.38
N LYS A 114 4.85 -18.17 4.36
CA LYS A 114 5.24 -18.52 2.99
C LYS A 114 6.74 -18.35 2.71
N GLY A 115 7.50 -17.78 3.65
CA GLY A 115 8.93 -17.49 3.49
C GLY A 115 9.19 -16.38 2.46
N LEU A 116 8.29 -15.39 2.38
CA LEU A 116 8.36 -14.23 1.50
C LEU A 116 8.84 -13.00 2.27
N LYS A 117 9.29 -11.97 1.54
CA LYS A 117 9.63 -10.68 2.15
C LYS A 117 8.36 -9.92 2.50
N PHE A 118 8.38 -9.26 3.66
CA PHE A 118 7.34 -8.34 4.08
C PHE A 118 7.89 -6.91 4.13
N LEU A 119 7.10 -5.93 3.67
CA LEU A 119 7.38 -4.51 3.79
C LEU A 119 6.10 -3.76 4.20
N HIS A 120 6.22 -2.74 5.04
CA HIS A 120 5.05 -1.94 5.38
C HIS A 120 4.52 -1.19 4.14
N CYS A 121 3.21 -0.99 4.06
CA CYS A 121 2.62 -0.09 3.07
C CYS A 121 2.94 1.37 3.39
N ASP A 122 3.00 2.21 2.37
CA ASP A 122 3.21 3.65 2.57
C ASP A 122 2.00 4.23 3.31
N ILE A 123 2.24 5.22 4.19
CA ILE A 123 1.19 5.86 4.98
C ILE A 123 1.01 7.27 4.43
N PRO A 124 -0.10 7.59 3.75
CA PRO A 124 -0.48 8.96 3.45
C PRO A 124 -0.60 9.72 4.77
N LEU A 125 0.13 10.82 4.94
CA LEU A 125 0.19 11.54 6.21
C LEU A 125 -0.73 12.75 6.22
N ALA A 126 -0.55 13.65 5.26
CA ALA A 126 -1.28 14.89 5.17
C ALA A 126 -1.19 15.47 3.75
N GLU A 127 -2.14 16.34 3.42
CA GLU A 127 -2.10 17.24 2.28
C GLU A 127 -1.92 18.67 2.81
N ASP A 128 -0.94 19.39 2.27
CA ASP A 128 -0.65 20.77 2.67
C ASP A 128 -0.95 21.72 1.51
N GLU A 129 -1.82 22.69 1.73
CA GLU A 129 -2.14 23.72 0.75
C GLU A 129 -1.46 25.02 1.15
N PHE A 130 -0.74 25.62 0.20
CA PHE A 130 -0.15 26.95 0.31
C PHE A 130 -0.82 27.89 -0.70
N PRO A 131 -1.94 28.51 -0.33
CA PRO A 131 -2.66 29.40 -1.23
C PRO A 131 -1.80 30.56 -1.74
N GLU A 132 -0.86 31.08 -0.95
CA GLU A 132 0.00 32.19 -1.36
C GLU A 132 0.95 31.83 -2.51
N HIS A 133 1.30 30.55 -2.62
CA HIS A 133 2.21 30.02 -3.63
C HIS A 133 1.49 29.17 -4.68
N HIS A 134 0.18 29.03 -4.56
CA HIS A 134 -0.63 28.07 -5.29
C HIS A 134 -0.04 26.65 -5.24
N GLU A 135 0.64 26.30 -4.15
CA GLU A 135 1.33 25.01 -4.02
C GLU A 135 0.45 24.04 -3.22
N HIS A 136 0.51 22.77 -3.60
CA HIS A 136 -0.16 21.69 -2.92
C HIS A 136 0.82 20.54 -2.73
N ASP A 137 1.03 20.11 -1.50
CA ASP A 137 1.96 19.04 -1.17
C ASP A 137 1.22 17.81 -0.67
N ILE A 138 1.54 16.65 -1.25
CA ILE A 138 1.13 15.34 -0.71
C ILE A 138 2.30 14.77 0.09
N ILE A 139 2.07 14.55 1.38
CA ILE A 139 3.10 14.09 2.31
C ILE A 139 2.83 12.63 2.67
N THR A 140 3.84 11.77 2.50
CA THR A 140 3.73 10.33 2.71
C THR A 140 4.90 9.80 3.54
N LEU A 141 4.63 8.98 4.55
CA LEU A 141 5.65 8.14 5.17
C LEU A 141 5.86 6.93 4.27
N ARG A 142 6.97 6.94 3.53
CA ARG A 142 7.26 5.94 2.50
C ARG A 142 8.28 4.92 3.01
N PHE A 143 8.09 3.66 2.63
CA PHE A 143 8.96 2.55 3.00
C PHE A 143 9.71 2.02 1.79
N HIS A 144 11.04 2.15 1.81
CA HIS A 144 11.89 1.63 0.73
C HIS A 144 11.97 0.11 0.75
N PRO A 145 12.24 -0.56 -0.40
CA PRO A 145 12.47 -2.01 -0.45
C PRO A 145 13.59 -2.52 0.48
N LYS A 146 14.50 -1.63 0.90
CA LYS A 146 15.57 -1.91 1.87
C LYS A 146 15.10 -1.82 3.34
N GLY A 147 13.85 -1.42 3.57
CA GLY A 147 13.21 -1.32 4.89
C GLY A 147 13.41 0.02 5.60
N ALA A 148 14.23 0.93 5.08
CA ALA A 148 14.37 2.27 5.63
C ALA A 148 13.18 3.14 5.22
N PRO A 149 12.55 3.87 6.15
CA PRO A 149 11.51 4.83 5.79
C PRO A 149 12.04 6.25 5.55
N ASP A 150 11.30 7.06 4.82
CA ASP A 150 11.49 8.51 4.71
C ASP A 150 10.15 9.26 4.69
N ILE A 151 10.18 10.57 4.94
CA ILE A 151 9.04 11.45 4.69
C ILE A 151 9.19 11.99 3.28
N HIS A 152 8.32 11.54 2.39
CA HIS A 152 8.29 11.92 0.99
C HIS A 152 7.28 13.04 0.78
N TYR A 153 7.70 14.08 0.06
CA TYR A 153 6.89 15.22 -0.34
C TYR A 153 6.76 15.20 -1.85
N ASN A 154 5.51 15.26 -2.33
CA ASN A 154 5.20 15.46 -3.73
C ASN A 154 4.50 16.80 -3.89
N CYS A 155 5.22 17.76 -4.46
CA CYS A 155 4.81 19.16 -4.52
C CYS A 155 4.23 19.47 -5.90
N PHE A 156 3.02 20.01 -5.93
CA PHE A 156 2.29 20.39 -7.13
C PHE A 156 2.10 21.89 -7.17
N THR A 157 2.50 22.52 -8.27
CA THR A 157 2.25 23.94 -8.53
C THR A 157 1.53 24.08 -9.87
N PRO A 158 0.40 24.80 -9.96
CA PRO A 158 -0.25 25.05 -11.23
C PRO A 158 0.68 25.91 -12.08
N GLY A 159 0.95 25.44 -13.29
CA GLY A 159 1.69 26.16 -14.31
C GLY A 159 0.85 27.27 -14.94
N SER A 160 1.51 28.11 -15.74
CA SER A 160 0.93 29.32 -16.34
C SER A 160 -0.17 29.07 -17.40
N SER A 161 -0.47 27.82 -17.74
CA SER A 161 -1.50 27.44 -18.72
C SER A 161 -2.48 26.43 -18.12
N ALA A 162 -3.76 26.53 -18.48
CA ALA A 162 -4.78 25.56 -18.10
C ALA A 162 -4.33 24.13 -18.45
N GLY A 163 -4.10 23.30 -17.43
CA GLY A 163 -3.68 21.90 -17.57
C GLY A 163 -2.17 21.64 -17.47
N SER A 164 -1.34 22.66 -17.22
CA SER A 164 0.06 22.43 -16.83
C SER A 164 0.16 22.46 -15.31
N TYR A 165 0.70 21.42 -14.71
CA TYR A 165 1.16 21.42 -13.32
C TYR A 165 2.68 21.24 -13.36
N GLY A 166 3.41 22.19 -12.80
CA GLY A 166 4.80 22.03 -12.41
C GLY A 166 4.87 21.34 -11.05
N GLY A 167 6.08 20.99 -10.63
CA GLY A 167 6.25 20.30 -9.36
C GLY A 167 7.59 19.63 -9.22
N GLY A 168 7.80 19.05 -8.05
CA GLY A 168 9.01 18.34 -7.71
C GLY A 168 8.77 17.37 -6.58
N GLU A 169 9.71 16.46 -6.43
CA GLU A 169 9.69 15.45 -5.39
C GLU A 169 10.95 15.59 -4.53
N TYR A 170 10.79 15.56 -3.22
CA TYR A 170 11.91 15.43 -2.29
C TYR A 170 11.57 14.50 -1.14
N ALA A 171 12.60 14.13 -0.36
CA ALA A 171 12.43 13.25 0.77
C ALA A 171 13.34 13.67 1.93
N ASN A 172 12.79 13.61 3.14
CA ASN A 172 13.50 13.86 4.38
C ASN A 172 13.71 12.53 5.11
N GLU A 173 14.96 12.25 5.49
CA GLU A 173 15.26 11.08 6.31
C GLU A 173 14.54 11.17 7.66
N LEU A 174 14.01 10.04 8.12
CA LEU A 174 13.50 9.97 9.48
C LEU A 174 14.65 9.98 10.51
N PRO A 175 14.48 10.67 11.65
CA PRO A 175 15.46 10.62 12.73
C PRO A 175 15.76 9.17 13.14
N LYS A 176 17.03 8.86 13.46
CA LYS A 176 17.42 7.49 13.86
C LYS A 176 16.62 6.94 15.05
N GLU A 177 16.17 7.82 15.94
CA GLU A 177 15.40 7.49 17.14
C GLU A 177 13.89 7.46 16.91
N PHE A 178 13.43 7.72 15.68
CA PHE A 178 12.02 7.87 15.33
C PHE A 178 11.13 6.72 15.82
N TYR A 179 11.62 5.49 15.82
CA TYR A 179 10.84 4.32 16.24
C TYR A 179 10.76 4.11 17.76
N ALA A 180 11.52 4.84 18.56
CA ALA A 180 11.67 4.57 19.98
C ALA A 180 10.63 5.34 20.82
N GLY A 181 9.43 4.80 20.98
CA GLY A 181 8.40 5.39 21.83
C GLY A 181 7.79 6.67 21.26
N CYS A 182 7.80 6.80 19.93
CA CYS A 182 7.15 7.91 19.24
C CYS A 182 5.63 7.74 19.30
N THR A 183 4.93 8.78 19.73
CA THR A 183 3.47 8.86 19.76
C THR A 183 3.00 9.73 18.60
N PRO A 184 1.71 9.69 18.21
CA PRO A 184 1.18 10.56 17.16
C PRO A 184 1.46 12.05 17.43
N GLU A 185 1.43 12.49 18.69
CA GLU A 185 1.74 13.88 19.07
C GLU A 185 3.21 14.21 18.80
N LYS A 186 4.13 13.37 19.28
CA LYS A 186 5.56 13.56 19.01
C LYS A 186 5.91 13.47 17.53
N PHE A 187 5.17 12.66 16.77
CA PHE A 187 5.29 12.59 15.33
C PHE A 187 4.90 13.93 14.71
N ALA A 188 3.72 14.44 15.07
CA ALA A 188 3.17 15.69 14.56
C ALA A 188 4.02 16.92 14.91
N ASP A 189 4.73 16.92 16.04
CA ASP A 189 5.65 17.99 16.44
C ASP A 189 6.80 18.22 15.43
N ASN A 190 7.06 17.28 14.51
CA ASN A 190 8.06 17.45 13.43
C ASN A 190 7.50 18.15 12.18
N PHE A 191 6.21 18.48 12.17
CA PHE A 191 5.51 19.08 11.05
C PHE A 191 4.96 20.47 11.42
N PRO A 192 4.66 21.33 10.44
CA PRO A 192 3.96 22.58 10.69
C PRO A 192 2.63 22.37 11.41
N GLU A 193 2.30 23.26 12.35
CA GLU A 193 1.10 23.16 13.21
C GLU A 193 -0.21 22.97 12.42
N ARG A 194 -0.31 23.55 11.23
CA ARG A 194 -1.50 23.41 10.36
C ARG A 194 -1.80 21.97 9.93
N LEU A 195 -0.79 21.09 9.92
CA LEU A 195 -0.95 19.67 9.56
C LEU A 195 -1.30 18.79 10.76
N ARG A 196 -1.24 19.34 11.97
CA ARG A 196 -1.32 18.59 13.20
C ARG A 196 -2.60 17.78 13.32
N ASP A 197 -3.75 18.36 12.98
CA ASP A 197 -5.03 17.67 13.07
C ASP A 197 -5.15 16.50 12.07
N GLN A 198 -4.62 16.65 10.86
CA GLN A 198 -4.56 15.55 9.88
C GLN A 198 -3.71 14.40 10.41
N LEU A 199 -2.53 14.71 10.96
CA LEU A 199 -1.62 13.72 11.53
C LEU A 199 -2.20 13.00 12.75
N LEU A 200 -2.86 13.71 13.66
CA LEU A 200 -3.45 13.10 14.85
C LEU A 200 -4.71 12.28 14.57
N SER A 201 -5.48 12.67 13.56
CA SER A 201 -6.66 11.91 13.13
C SER A 201 -6.32 10.73 12.22
N ASN A 202 -5.05 10.59 11.81
CA ASN A 202 -4.59 9.52 10.95
C ASN A 202 -4.49 8.18 11.69
N ASP A 203 -5.55 7.38 11.56
CA ASP A 203 -5.64 6.07 12.20
C ASP A 203 -4.57 5.08 11.72
N MET A 204 -4.13 5.18 10.47
CA MET A 204 -3.08 4.31 9.91
C MET A 204 -1.73 4.61 10.55
N LEU A 205 -1.39 5.89 10.68
CA LEU A 205 -0.19 6.34 11.41
C LEU A 205 -0.22 5.87 12.86
N ARG A 206 -1.35 6.04 13.55
CA ARG A 206 -1.51 5.61 14.96
C ARG A 206 -1.21 4.11 15.12
N ARG A 207 -1.86 3.27 14.32
CA ARG A 207 -1.64 1.81 14.35
C ARG A 207 -0.20 1.44 14.05
N PHE A 208 0.40 2.08 13.05
CA PHE A 208 1.80 1.85 12.70
C PHE A 208 2.74 2.17 13.87
N LEU A 209 2.59 3.34 14.51
CA LEU A 209 3.43 3.74 15.64
C LEU A 209 3.26 2.79 16.83
N GLU A 210 2.04 2.37 17.13
CA GLU A 210 1.76 1.36 18.17
C GLU A 210 2.47 0.03 17.88
N ALA A 211 2.30 -0.52 16.67
CA ALA A 211 2.91 -1.77 16.26
C ALA A 211 4.45 -1.68 16.24
N ALA A 212 5.01 -0.58 15.72
CA ALA A 212 6.44 -0.34 15.68
C ALA A 212 7.05 -0.26 17.10
N ASN A 213 6.38 0.42 18.02
CA ASN A 213 6.80 0.52 19.42
C ASN A 213 6.77 -0.84 20.13
N GLN A 214 5.74 -1.66 19.87
CA GLN A 214 5.67 -3.02 20.42
C GLN A 214 6.81 -3.90 19.92
N ARG A 215 7.16 -3.82 18.63
CA ARG A 215 8.32 -4.54 18.06
C ARG A 215 9.63 -4.10 18.69
N GLY A 216 9.82 -2.79 18.87
CA GLY A 216 10.99 -2.23 19.54
C GLY A 216 11.17 -2.77 20.96
N LYS A 217 10.07 -2.91 21.72
CA LYS A 217 10.09 -3.51 23.07
C LYS A 217 10.45 -5.00 23.04
N ARG A 218 9.95 -5.77 22.09
CA ARG A 218 10.28 -7.20 21.93
C ARG A 218 11.77 -7.41 21.63
N LYS A 219 12.35 -6.59 20.73
CA LYS A 219 13.79 -6.66 20.39
C LYS A 219 14.71 -6.28 21.55
N LYS A 220 14.31 -5.39 22.44
CA LYS A 220 15.10 -5.02 23.63
C LYS A 220 15.07 -6.07 24.75
N ARG A 221 14.17 -7.05 24.69
CA ARG A 221 13.99 -8.11 25.69
C ARG A 221 14.57 -9.46 25.26
N ALA A 222 14.93 -9.61 24.00
CA ALA A 222 15.61 -10.78 23.43
C ALA A 222 17.13 -10.57 23.46
#